data_AF-A0A3A3A7U8-F1
#
_entry.id   AF-A0A3A3A7U8-F1
#
_cell.length_a   1.000
_cell.length_b   1.000
_cell.length_c   1.000
_cell.angle_alpha   90.00
_cell.angle_beta   90.00
_cell.angle_gamma   90.00
#
_symmetry.space_group_name_H-M   'P 1'
#
loop_
_entity.id
_entity.type
_entity.pdbx_description
1 polymer ?
#
loop_
_entity_poly.entity_id
_entity_poly.type
_entity_poly.pdbx_seq_one_letter_code
_entity_poly.pdbx_strand_id
1 'polypeptide(L)'
;MSPPTSNISDTIKQDHREIESYYKVIISTRDADEQTRFQNMFTWELARHSVGEELVLYPAIEKYVRDGIEATNKDRQEHQVVREP
;
A
#
# COMPACT_ATOMS: atom_id res chain seq x y z
N MET A 1 -15.77 25.73 5.72
CA MET A 1 -15.59 24.79 4.60
C MET A 1 -15.47 23.41 5.21
N SER A 2 -16.34 22.46 4.86
CA SER A 2 -16.15 21.06 5.25
C SER A 2 -14.83 20.56 4.65
N PRO A 3 -14.06 19.70 5.33
CA PRO A 3 -12.86 19.13 4.73
C PRO A 3 -13.27 18.38 3.46
N PRO A 4 -12.45 18.40 2.39
CA PRO A 4 -12.74 17.59 1.21
C PRO A 4 -12.83 16.12 1.66
N THR A 5 -13.98 15.51 1.45
CA THR A 5 -14.16 14.07 1.68
C THR A 5 -13.41 13.33 0.57
N SER A 6 -12.13 13.05 0.79
CA SER A 6 -11.37 12.14 -0.09
C SER A 6 -12.08 10.78 -0.08
N ASN A 7 -12.39 10.25 -1.26
CA ASN A 7 -12.94 8.90 -1.33
C ASN A 7 -11.83 7.87 -1.02
N ILE A 8 -12.23 6.66 -0.62
CA ILE A 8 -11.27 5.61 -0.27
C ILE A 8 -10.31 5.29 -1.43
N SER A 9 -10.76 5.36 -2.69
CA SER A 9 -9.91 5.06 -3.84
C SER A 9 -8.82 6.10 -4.06
N ASP A 10 -9.09 7.37 -3.73
CA ASP A 10 -8.09 8.45 -3.81
C ASP A 10 -7.04 8.30 -2.72
N THR A 11 -7.45 7.88 -1.51
CA THR A 11 -6.54 7.57 -0.41
C THR A 11 -5.61 6.41 -0.76
N ILE A 12 -6.14 5.29 -1.26
CA ILE A 12 -5.36 4.11 -1.69
C ILE A 12 -4.36 4.49 -2.79
N LYS A 13 -4.80 5.23 -3.81
CA LYS A 13 -3.90 5.71 -4.88
C LYS A 13 -2.83 6.64 -4.36
N GLN A 14 -3.12 7.43 -3.33
CA GLN A 14 -2.14 8.33 -2.75
C GLN A 14 -1.07 7.54 -1.98
N ASP A 15 -1.47 6.56 -1.18
CA ASP A 15 -0.53 5.67 -0.48
C ASP A 15 0.38 4.95 -1.50
N HIS A 16 -0.15 4.43 -2.63
CA HIS A 16 0.67 3.81 -3.68
C HIS A 16 1.75 4.76 -4.23
N ARG A 17 1.39 6.01 -4.53
CA ARG A 17 2.34 7.00 -5.07
C ARG A 17 3.43 7.34 -4.08
N GLU A 18 3.09 7.39 -2.79
CA GLU A 18 4.03 7.66 -1.72
C GLU A 18 5.03 6.50 -1.56
N ILE A 19 4.54 5.26 -1.49
CA ILE A 19 5.37 4.05 -1.44
C ILE A 19 6.31 3.99 -2.66
N GLU A 20 5.79 4.25 -3.87
CA GLU A 20 6.60 4.29 -5.10
C GLU A 20 7.67 5.40 -5.04
N SER A 21 7.35 6.56 -4.44
CA SER A 21 8.31 7.65 -4.28
C SER A 21 9.48 7.27 -3.37
N TYR A 22 9.23 6.51 -2.31
CA TYR A 22 10.28 6.01 -1.42
C TYR A 22 11.16 5.00 -2.11
N TYR A 23 10.58 4.07 -2.86
CA TYR A 23 11.33 3.13 -3.68
C TYR A 23 12.28 3.83 -4.66
N LYS A 24 11.80 4.87 -5.35
CA LYS A 24 12.63 5.68 -6.28
C LYS A 24 13.85 6.28 -5.58
N VAL A 25 13.72 6.75 -4.34
CA VAL A 25 14.86 7.26 -3.57
C VAL A 25 15.82 6.13 -3.21
N ILE A 26 15.32 5.01 -2.69
CA ILE A 26 16.13 3.84 -2.28
C ILE A 26 17.08 3.39 -3.39
N ILE A 27 16.58 3.32 -4.64
CA ILE A 27 17.37 2.84 -5.78
C ILE A 27 18.25 3.89 -6.45
N SER A 28 18.06 5.17 -6.17
CA SER A 28 18.75 6.27 -6.86
C SER A 28 19.80 6.97 -6.00
N THR A 29 19.63 6.99 -4.67
CA THR A 29 20.57 7.66 -3.77
C THR A 29 21.90 6.90 -3.65
N ARG A 30 22.97 7.65 -3.39
CA ARG A 30 24.30 7.13 -3.04
C ARG A 30 24.64 7.34 -1.56
N ASP A 31 23.76 8.01 -0.82
CA ASP A 31 23.90 8.25 0.60
C ASP A 31 23.28 7.07 1.38
N ALA A 32 24.09 6.40 2.19
CA ALA A 32 23.69 5.21 2.95
C ALA A 32 22.68 5.53 4.06
N ASP A 33 22.78 6.72 4.67
CA ASP A 33 21.85 7.15 5.71
C ASP A 33 20.49 7.49 5.09
N GLU A 34 20.51 8.16 3.94
CA GLU A 34 19.28 8.43 3.18
C GLU A 34 18.62 7.13 2.72
N GLN A 35 19.40 6.20 2.15
CA GLN A 35 18.89 4.90 1.72
C GLN A 35 18.21 4.15 2.88
N THR A 36 18.86 4.08 4.04
CA THR A 36 18.33 3.42 5.23
C THR A 36 17.03 4.09 5.70
N ARG A 37 16.99 5.43 5.72
CA ARG A 37 15.78 6.17 6.13
C ARG A 37 14.60 5.85 5.21
N PHE A 38 14.80 5.87 3.90
CA PHE A 38 13.72 5.59 2.95
C PHE A 38 13.34 4.10 2.90
N GLN A 39 14.26 3.17 3.14
CA GLN A 39 13.93 1.75 3.33
C GLN A 39 12.99 1.53 4.53
N ASN A 40 13.26 2.22 5.65
CA ASN A 40 12.39 2.17 6.82
C ASN A 40 11.01 2.76 6.51
N MET A 41 10.95 3.93 5.86
CA MET A 41 9.67 4.55 5.47
C MET A 41 8.88 3.67 4.50
N PHE A 42 9.54 3.09 3.49
CA PHE A 42 8.92 2.15 2.56
C PHE A 42 8.32 0.94 3.28
N THR A 43 9.09 0.32 4.19
CA THR A 43 8.62 -0.84 4.97
C THR A 43 7.41 -0.50 5.82
N TRP A 44 7.44 0.63 6.53
CA TRP A 44 6.33 1.05 7.39
C TRP A 44 5.07 1.38 6.60
N GLU A 45 5.19 2.17 5.53
CA GLU A 45 4.02 2.56 4.74
C GLU A 45 3.42 1.38 3.97
N LEU A 46 4.25 0.49 3.41
CA LEU A 46 3.76 -0.71 2.75
C LEU A 46 2.99 -1.62 3.73
N ALA A 47 3.52 -1.84 4.94
CA ALA A 47 2.83 -2.64 5.96
C ALA A 47 1.50 -2.00 6.39
N ARG A 48 1.48 -0.68 6.65
CA ARG A 48 0.26 0.07 7.01
C ARG A 48 -0.79 -0.03 5.90
N HIS A 49 -0.36 0.14 4.66
CA HIS A 49 -1.21 0.09 3.48
C HIS A 49 -1.86 -1.29 3.30
N SER A 50 -1.06 -2.36 3.24
CA SER A 50 -1.56 -3.72 3.05
C SER A 50 -2.54 -4.15 4.15
N VAL A 51 -2.28 -3.79 5.42
CA VAL A 51 -3.22 -4.07 6.52
C VAL A 51 -4.51 -3.25 6.37
N GLY A 52 -4.41 -1.99 5.95
CA GLY A 52 -5.58 -1.14 5.68
C GLY A 52 -6.48 -1.71 4.59
N GLU A 53 -5.89 -2.24 3.53
CA GLU A 53 -6.63 -2.92 2.46
C GLU A 53 -7.36 -4.17 2.98
N GLU A 54 -6.66 -5.02 3.74
CA GLU A 54 -7.26 -6.24 4.29
C GLU A 54 -8.41 -6.00 5.27
N LEU A 55 -8.31 -4.94 6.09
CA LEU A 55 -9.29 -4.63 7.12
C LEU A 55 -10.49 -3.82 6.59
N VAL A 56 -10.29 -2.99 5.56
CA VAL A 56 -11.30 -2.01 5.13
C VAL A 56 -11.70 -2.20 3.68
N LEU A 57 -10.73 -2.29 2.76
CA LEU A 57 -11.01 -2.30 1.32
C LEU A 57 -11.52 -3.67 0.84
N TYR A 58 -10.84 -4.76 1.21
CA TYR A 58 -11.16 -6.10 0.74
C TYR A 58 -12.58 -6.55 1.11
N PRO A 59 -13.09 -6.32 2.35
CA PRO A 59 -14.48 -6.62 2.67
C PRO A 59 -15.49 -5.89 1.78
N ALA A 60 -15.16 -4.66 1.35
CA ALA A 60 -16.02 -3.90 0.43
C ALA A 60 -15.93 -4.44 -1.00
N ILE A 61 -14.74 -4.78 -1.48
CA ILE A 61 -14.53 -5.38 -2.81
C ILE A 61 -15.29 -6.72 -2.89
N GLU A 62 -15.10 -7.61 -1.92
CA GLU A 62 -15.75 -8.93 -1.87
C GLU A 62 -17.29 -8.83 -1.87
N LYS A 63 -17.84 -7.78 -1.24
CA LYS A 63 -19.28 -7.58 -1.14
C LYS A 63 -19.91 -6.95 -2.37
N TYR A 64 -19.22 -6.02 -3.03
CA TYR A 64 -19.82 -5.14 -4.04
C TYR A 64 -19.27 -5.31 -5.45
N VAL A 65 -18.13 -5.98 -5.63
CA VAL A 65 -17.47 -6.18 -6.92
C VAL A 65 -17.66 -7.63 -7.37
N ARG A 66 -18.06 -7.82 -8.63
CA ARG A 66 -18.13 -9.16 -9.23
C ARG A 66 -16.73 -9.77 -9.24
N ASP A 67 -16.62 -11.04 -8.85
CA ASP A 67 -15.35 -11.76 -8.71
C ASP A 67 -14.41 -11.13 -7.65
N GLY A 68 -14.95 -10.29 -6.75
CA GLY A 68 -14.17 -9.59 -5.73
C GLY A 68 -13.40 -10.52 -4.79
N ILE A 69 -13.94 -11.70 -4.47
CA ILE A 69 -13.26 -12.72 -3.65
C ILE A 69 -12.01 -13.27 -4.34
N GLU A 70 -12.07 -13.50 -5.66
CA GLU A 70 -10.91 -13.99 -6.40
C GLU A 70 -9.82 -12.92 -6.44
N ALA A 71 -10.21 -11.67 -6.68
CA ALA A 71 -9.30 -10.52 -6.68
C ALA A 71 -8.60 -10.33 -5.32
N THR A 72 -9.34 -10.28 -4.21
CA THR A 72 -8.74 -10.06 -2.88
C THR A 72 -7.91 -11.24 -2.41
N ASN A 73 -8.26 -12.47 -2.79
CA ASN A 73 -7.44 -13.65 -2.49
C ASN A 73 -6.11 -13.62 -3.23
N LYS A 74 -6.12 -13.19 -4.50
CA LYS A 74 -4.89 -12.99 -5.26
C LYS A 74 -4.00 -11.94 -4.59
N ASP A 75 -4.55 -10.78 -4.24
CA ASP A 75 -3.78 -9.70 -3.62
C ASP A 75 -3.25 -10.10 -2.22
N ARG A 76 -4.01 -10.87 -1.43
CA ARG A 76 -3.51 -11.45 -0.17
C ARG A 76 -2.32 -12.38 -0.37
N GLN A 77 -2.34 -13.21 -1.42
CA GLN A 77 -1.21 -14.09 -1.75
C GLN A 77 0.02 -13.27 -2.14
N GLU A 78 -0.16 -12.22 -2.94
CA GLU A 78 0.94 -11.31 -3.30
C GLU A 78 1.52 -10.61 -2.06
N HIS A 79 0.68 -10.13 -1.14
CA HIS A 79 1.13 -9.57 0.14
C HIS A 79 1.86 -10.59 1.03
N GLN A 80 1.40 -11.85 1.05
CA GLN A 80 2.05 -12.90 1.83
C GLN A 80 3.46 -13.20 1.32
N VAL A 81 3.66 -13.23 -0.01
CA VAL A 81 4.99 -13.40 -0.63
C VAL A 81 5.94 -12.27 -0.24
N VAL A 82 5.43 -11.03 -0.12
CA VAL A 82 6.25 -9.89 0.30
C VAL A 82 6.56 -9.91 1.81
N ARG A 83 5.65 -10.45 2.63
CA ARG A 83 5.79 -10.50 4.09
C ARG A 83 6.73 -11.60 4.57
N GLU A 84 6.74 -12.74 3.88
CA GLU A 84 7.53 -13.91 4.29
C GLU A 84 8.99 -13.77 3.78
N PRO A 85 9.99 -13.89 4.68
CA PRO A 85 11.41 -13.80 4.31
C PRO A 85 11.93 -15.06 3.59
#